data_AF-A0A7L4MMC9-F1
#
_entry.id   AF-A0A7L4MMC9-F1
#
_cell.length_a   1.000
_cell.length_b   1.000
_cell.length_c   1.000
_cell.angle_alpha   90.00
_cell.angle_beta   90.00
_cell.angle_gamma   90.00
#
_symmetry.space_group_name_H-M   'P 1'
#
loop_
_entity.id
_entity.type
_entity.pdbx_description
1 polymer ?
#
loop_
_entity_poly.entity_id
_entity_poly.type
_entity_poly.pdbx_seq_one_letter_code
_entity_poly.pdbx_strand_id
1 'polypeptide(L)'
;MKSYFTKESKILAHNEKATLYSKLLQSAQEQHEKLRSRMEKVDELIKEAESCLVALEADSDWEDWEADCGDEMAEGKNLGKELKSLKAQEEELQRELSDLEAENEQMLVQMNQLEEKEKSCQELLERYDFSEWEITEWSEQQAVFNFLYDATELTVVFGPPIDGDIFGEDPSRKIVSLNFESFLDEEKAPPSSCLVQRLIFQFIESQGCWQEKCSTLYYLPQVLHDVSLVVSRCKVLGEEIEFLERWGGKFNLLKTEVNDTKVKLLFSASAAFAKFELTLFLSANYPSASLPFAVQKHIGNIGEEEVSAILSEVPVGYHYLRRIVSSIHQRLLRDP
;
A
#
# COMPACT_ATOMS: atom_id res chain seq x y z
N MET A 1 -30.80 58.92 -0.92
CA MET A 1 -29.80 58.63 -1.97
C MET A 1 -29.30 57.17 -2.00
N LYS A 2 -29.20 56.41 -0.90
CA LYS A 2 -28.65 55.03 -0.93
C LYS A 2 -29.44 53.98 -1.75
N SER A 3 -30.74 54.15 -1.94
CA SER A 3 -31.62 53.20 -2.66
C SER A 3 -31.49 53.24 -4.20
N TYR A 4 -31.08 54.39 -4.77
CA TYR A 4 -30.97 54.56 -6.22
C TYR A 4 -29.71 53.88 -6.78
N PHE A 5 -28.56 54.07 -6.13
CA PHE A 5 -27.28 53.48 -6.52
C PHE A 5 -27.32 51.93 -6.53
N THR A 6 -27.98 51.30 -5.56
CA THR A 6 -28.07 49.83 -5.51
C THR A 6 -28.94 49.25 -6.63
N LYS A 7 -29.92 50.01 -7.14
CA LYS A 7 -30.73 49.59 -8.30
C LYS A 7 -29.95 49.73 -9.61
N GLU A 8 -29.20 50.81 -9.74
CA GLU A 8 -28.40 51.10 -10.93
C GLU A 8 -27.24 50.10 -11.10
N SER A 9 -26.53 49.76 -10.01
CA SER A 9 -25.50 48.71 -10.04
C SER A 9 -26.06 47.32 -10.38
N LYS A 10 -27.30 47.01 -9.95
CA LYS A 10 -27.95 45.73 -10.31
C LYS A 10 -28.33 45.66 -11.78
N ILE A 11 -28.75 46.79 -12.37
CA ILE A 11 -29.07 46.87 -13.80
C ILE A 11 -27.79 46.73 -14.64
N LEU A 12 -26.70 47.38 -14.23
CA LEU A 12 -25.38 47.25 -14.86
C LEU A 12 -24.88 45.80 -14.83
N ALA A 13 -24.89 45.15 -13.66
CA ALA A 13 -24.49 43.76 -13.53
C ALA A 13 -25.36 42.79 -14.36
N HIS A 14 -26.66 43.06 -14.47
CA HIS A 14 -27.56 42.28 -15.32
C HIS A 14 -27.26 42.46 -16.82
N ASN A 15 -26.95 43.68 -17.25
CA ASN A 15 -26.56 43.95 -18.63
C ASN A 15 -25.20 43.31 -18.97
N GLU A 16 -24.22 43.40 -18.08
CA GLU A 16 -22.92 42.73 -18.25
C GLU A 16 -23.10 41.20 -18.35
N LYS A 17 -23.94 40.62 -17.49
CA LYS A 17 -24.28 39.19 -17.53
C LYS A 17 -24.98 38.80 -18.85
N ALA A 18 -25.93 39.59 -19.33
CA ALA A 18 -26.58 39.36 -20.62
C ALA A 18 -25.58 39.43 -21.79
N THR A 19 -24.64 40.37 -21.73
CA THR A 19 -23.58 40.52 -22.74
C THR A 19 -22.63 39.32 -22.75
N LEU A 20 -22.27 38.82 -21.57
CA LEU A 20 -21.43 37.62 -21.43
C LEU A 20 -22.13 36.37 -21.97
N TYR A 21 -23.40 36.15 -21.64
CA TYR A 21 -24.14 35.02 -22.20
C TYR A 21 -24.32 35.12 -23.71
N SER A 22 -24.55 36.31 -24.26
CA SER A 22 -24.62 36.51 -25.71
C SER A 22 -23.30 36.15 -26.39
N LYS A 23 -22.14 36.52 -25.81
CA LYS A 23 -20.82 36.15 -26.33
C LYS A 23 -20.57 34.65 -26.24
N LEU A 24 -20.97 34.02 -25.14
CA LEU A 24 -20.85 32.58 -24.96
C LEU A 24 -21.69 31.82 -25.99
N LEU A 25 -22.93 32.27 -26.23
CA LEU A 25 -23.81 31.68 -27.24
C LEU A 25 -23.21 31.78 -28.64
N GLN A 26 -22.70 32.95 -29.01
CA GLN A 26 -22.06 33.16 -30.31
C GLN A 26 -20.82 32.27 -30.48
N SER A 27 -19.95 32.20 -29.46
CA SER A 27 -18.77 31.33 -29.50
C SER A 27 -19.14 29.86 -29.63
N ALA A 28 -20.18 29.40 -28.92
CA ALA A 28 -20.68 28.04 -29.04
C ALA A 28 -21.22 27.73 -30.45
N GLN A 29 -21.93 28.68 -31.07
CA GLN A 29 -22.42 28.56 -32.44
C GLN A 29 -21.26 28.45 -33.45
N GLU A 30 -20.24 29.30 -33.33
CA GLU A 30 -19.05 29.26 -34.20
C GLU A 30 -18.30 27.93 -34.10
N GLN A 31 -18.15 27.37 -32.88
CA GLN A 31 -17.53 26.06 -32.70
C GLN A 31 -18.38 24.93 -33.31
N HIS A 32 -19.71 25.02 -33.20
CA HIS A 32 -20.61 24.03 -33.76
C HIS A 32 -20.58 24.03 -35.30
N GLU A 33 -20.54 25.20 -35.94
CA GLU A 33 -20.37 25.31 -37.39
C GLU A 33 -19.01 24.78 -37.86
N LYS A 34 -17.95 25.07 -37.10
CA LYS A 34 -16.61 24.53 -37.38
C LYS A 34 -16.57 22.99 -37.29
N LEU A 35 -17.23 22.41 -36.28
CA LEU A 35 -17.34 20.95 -36.15
C LEU A 35 -18.16 20.35 -37.29
N ARG A 36 -19.30 20.96 -37.66
CA ARG A 36 -20.13 20.50 -38.78
C ARG A 36 -19.36 20.48 -40.09
N SER A 37 -18.64 21.55 -40.43
CA SER A 37 -17.83 21.59 -41.66
C SER A 37 -16.67 20.59 -41.67
N ARG A 38 -16.14 20.19 -40.50
CA ARG A 38 -15.14 19.13 -40.41
C ARG A 38 -15.76 17.74 -40.62
N MET A 39 -16.98 17.52 -40.14
CA MET A 39 -17.72 16.28 -40.33
C MET A 39 -18.06 16.05 -41.81
N GLU A 40 -18.54 17.10 -42.50
CA GLU A 40 -18.83 17.03 -43.94
C GLU A 40 -17.60 16.64 -44.79
N LYS A 41 -16.40 17.12 -44.42
CA LYS A 41 -15.15 16.73 -45.08
C LYS A 41 -14.79 15.26 -44.86
N VAL A 42 -15.08 14.70 -43.69
CA VAL A 42 -14.82 13.28 -43.41
C VAL A 42 -15.78 12.39 -44.21
N ASP A 43 -17.06 12.78 -44.32
CA ASP A 43 -18.04 12.06 -45.13
C ASP A 43 -17.66 12.03 -46.63
N GLU A 44 -17.04 13.10 -47.14
CA GLU A 44 -16.54 13.14 -48.52
C GLU A 44 -15.39 12.14 -48.74
N LEU A 45 -14.43 12.07 -47.80
CA LEU A 45 -13.32 11.11 -47.87
C LEU A 45 -13.78 9.65 -47.77
N ILE A 46 -14.80 9.36 -46.96
CA ILE A 46 -15.36 8.00 -46.84
C ILE A 46 -15.97 7.56 -48.17
N LYS A 47 -16.73 8.43 -48.85
CA LYS A 47 -17.30 8.12 -50.16
C LYS A 47 -16.23 7.85 -51.22
N GLU A 48 -15.11 8.58 -51.16
CA GLU A 48 -13.99 8.35 -52.07
C GLU A 48 -13.36 6.96 -51.82
N ALA A 49 -13.15 6.59 -50.55
CA ALA A 49 -12.61 5.28 -50.18
C ALA A 49 -13.53 4.11 -50.60
N GLU A 50 -14.84 4.25 -50.42
CA GLU A 50 -15.83 3.27 -50.87
C GLU A 50 -15.79 3.09 -52.40
N SER A 51 -15.63 4.18 -53.16
CA SER A 51 -15.49 4.11 -54.61
C SER A 51 -14.22 3.36 -55.04
N CYS A 52 -13.12 3.49 -54.30
CA CYS A 52 -11.89 2.76 -54.59
C CYS A 52 -12.03 1.25 -54.32
N LEU A 53 -12.75 0.85 -53.27
CA LEU A 53 -12.96 -0.57 -52.96
C LEU A 53 -13.79 -1.28 -54.05
N VAL A 54 -14.86 -0.64 -54.53
CA VAL A 54 -15.70 -1.20 -55.61
C VAL A 54 -14.89 -1.40 -56.90
N ALA A 55 -13.95 -0.51 -57.20
CA ALA A 55 -13.08 -0.65 -58.37
C ALA A 55 -12.13 -1.85 -58.27
N LEU A 56 -11.61 -2.14 -57.07
CA LEU A 56 -10.69 -3.27 -56.85
C LEU A 56 -11.41 -4.62 -56.91
N GLU A 57 -12.65 -4.70 -56.42
CA GLU A 57 -13.41 -5.95 -56.39
C GLU A 57 -13.86 -6.42 -57.79
N ALA A 58 -13.98 -5.49 -58.75
CA ALA A 58 -14.28 -5.81 -60.14
C ALA A 58 -13.10 -6.43 -60.91
N ASP A 59 -11.85 -6.23 -60.43
CA ASP A 59 -10.64 -6.73 -61.10
C ASP A 59 -10.28 -8.19 -60.73
N SER A 60 -10.92 -8.80 -59.71
CA SER A 60 -10.55 -10.12 -59.16
C SER A 60 -11.30 -11.35 -59.68
N ASP A 61 -12.19 -11.21 -60.69
CA ASP A 61 -13.15 -12.26 -61.08
C ASP A 61 -12.70 -13.17 -62.25
N TRP A 62 -11.39 -13.28 -62.50
CA TRP A 62 -10.83 -14.11 -63.59
C TRP A 62 -9.80 -15.10 -63.03
N GLU A 63 -10.19 -16.37 -62.86
CA GLU A 63 -9.39 -17.59 -63.14
C GLU A 63 -9.92 -18.82 -62.39
N ASP A 64 -10.45 -19.77 -63.16
CA ASP A 64 -10.57 -21.19 -62.82
C ASP A 64 -10.17 -21.97 -64.09
N TRP A 65 -9.56 -23.16 -64.01
CA TRP A 65 -9.58 -24.29 -64.96
C TRP A 65 -8.55 -25.41 -64.64
N GLU A 66 -9.08 -26.65 -64.51
CA GLU A 66 -8.63 -27.96 -65.05
C GLU A 66 -7.31 -28.64 -64.56
N ALA A 67 -7.05 -29.96 -64.65
CA ALA A 67 -7.80 -31.23 -64.73
C ALA A 67 -6.80 -32.44 -64.66
N ASP A 68 -7.36 -33.63 -64.39
CA ASP A 68 -6.86 -35.01 -64.11
C ASP A 68 -5.89 -35.73 -65.11
N CYS A 69 -5.02 -36.65 -64.63
CA CYS A 69 -4.36 -37.72 -65.41
C CYS A 69 -3.87 -38.92 -64.54
N GLY A 70 -4.30 -40.15 -64.88
CA GLY A 70 -3.96 -41.38 -64.17
C GLY A 70 -2.84 -42.22 -64.80
N ASP A 71 -1.61 -42.09 -64.28
CA ASP A 71 -0.55 -43.13 -64.23
C ASP A 71 -0.05 -43.32 -62.78
N GLU A 72 -0.78 -42.73 -61.83
CA GLU A 72 -0.37 -42.50 -60.45
C GLU A 72 -0.82 -43.62 -59.48
N MET A 73 -1.35 -44.76 -59.93
CA MET A 73 -2.15 -45.62 -59.03
C MET A 73 -1.33 -46.52 -58.06
N ALA A 74 -0.06 -46.80 -58.33
CA ALA A 74 0.82 -47.63 -57.47
C ALA A 74 1.80 -46.79 -56.65
N GLU A 75 2.45 -45.81 -57.27
CA GLU A 75 3.19 -44.76 -56.56
C GLU A 75 2.25 -43.90 -55.71
N GLY A 76 1.07 -43.53 -56.22
CA GLY A 76 0.00 -42.86 -55.46
C GLY A 76 -0.58 -43.67 -54.32
N LYS A 77 -0.45 -45.01 -54.31
CA LYS A 77 -0.77 -45.83 -53.14
C LYS A 77 0.30 -45.76 -52.04
N ASN A 78 1.57 -45.57 -52.39
CA ASN A 78 2.64 -45.38 -51.42
C ASN A 78 2.66 -43.92 -50.91
N LEU A 79 2.63 -42.97 -51.84
CA LEU A 79 2.42 -41.54 -51.58
C LEU A 79 1.13 -41.30 -50.78
N GLY A 80 0.05 -42.04 -51.05
CA GLY A 80 -1.20 -41.97 -50.29
C GLY A 80 -1.11 -42.54 -48.87
N LYS A 81 -0.17 -43.44 -48.58
CA LYS A 81 0.12 -43.91 -47.21
C LYS A 81 1.01 -42.92 -46.47
N GLU A 82 2.03 -42.38 -47.15
CA GLU A 82 2.88 -41.32 -46.62
C GLU A 82 2.06 -40.06 -46.33
N LEU A 83 1.17 -39.64 -47.23
CA LEU A 83 0.22 -38.54 -47.00
C LEU A 83 -0.67 -38.78 -45.79
N LYS A 84 -1.18 -40.00 -45.61
CA LYS A 84 -1.98 -40.35 -44.42
C LYS A 84 -1.15 -40.31 -43.14
N SER A 85 0.10 -40.76 -43.19
CA SER A 85 1.03 -40.71 -42.06
C SER A 85 1.42 -39.26 -41.71
N LEU A 86 1.72 -38.45 -42.72
CA LEU A 86 2.04 -37.03 -42.57
C LEU A 86 0.83 -36.25 -42.05
N LYS A 87 -0.37 -36.53 -42.55
CA LYS A 87 -1.60 -35.92 -42.04
C LYS A 87 -1.87 -36.30 -40.58
N ALA A 88 -1.62 -37.54 -40.19
CA ALA A 88 -1.74 -37.94 -38.78
C ALA A 88 -0.70 -37.25 -37.88
N GLN A 89 0.53 -37.06 -38.37
CA GLN A 89 1.56 -36.28 -37.67
C GLN A 89 1.22 -34.79 -37.59
N GLU A 90 0.66 -34.22 -38.64
CA GLU A 90 0.19 -32.83 -38.68
C GLU A 90 -0.95 -32.61 -37.67
N GLU A 91 -1.93 -33.52 -37.61
CA GLU A 91 -3.02 -33.47 -36.64
C GLU A 91 -2.53 -33.62 -35.18
N GLU A 92 -1.48 -34.41 -34.95
CA GLU A 92 -0.87 -34.55 -33.62
C GLU A 92 -0.09 -33.28 -33.24
N LEU A 93 0.73 -32.74 -34.14
CA LEU A 93 1.46 -31.49 -33.92
C LEU A 93 0.50 -30.30 -33.74
N GLN A 94 -0.64 -30.27 -34.43
CA GLN A 94 -1.67 -29.26 -34.23
C GLN A 94 -2.30 -29.34 -32.83
N ARG A 95 -2.50 -30.55 -32.30
CA ARG A 95 -2.96 -30.72 -30.92
C ARG A 95 -1.90 -30.27 -29.91
N GLU A 96 -0.65 -30.69 -30.10
CA GLU A 96 0.47 -30.26 -29.24
C GLU A 96 0.63 -28.72 -29.25
N LEU A 97 0.52 -28.07 -30.42
CA LEU A 97 0.54 -26.62 -30.52
C LEU A 97 -0.63 -25.96 -29.78
N SER A 98 -1.85 -26.51 -29.91
CA SER A 98 -3.03 -25.99 -29.23
C SER A 98 -2.91 -26.11 -27.70
N ASP A 99 -2.38 -27.24 -27.22
CA ASP A 99 -2.14 -27.46 -25.79
C ASP A 99 -1.06 -26.51 -25.27
N LEU A 100 0.03 -26.31 -26.03
CA LEU A 100 1.11 -25.38 -25.68
C LEU A 100 0.64 -23.91 -25.68
N GLU A 101 -0.22 -23.52 -26.62
CA GLU A 101 -0.84 -22.19 -26.65
C GLU A 101 -1.72 -21.97 -25.42
N ALA A 102 -2.52 -22.95 -25.02
CA ALA A 102 -3.35 -22.87 -23.81
C ALA A 102 -2.49 -22.77 -22.53
N GLU A 103 -1.39 -23.52 -22.45
CA GLU A 103 -0.43 -23.41 -21.34
C GLU A 103 0.24 -22.03 -21.31
N ASN A 104 0.60 -21.48 -22.47
CA ASN A 104 1.23 -20.15 -22.57
C ASN A 104 0.26 -19.04 -22.14
N GLU A 105 -1.01 -19.09 -22.58
CA GLU A 105 -2.06 -18.17 -22.11
C GLU A 105 -2.24 -18.25 -20.59
N GLN A 106 -2.26 -19.46 -20.04
CA GLN A 106 -2.36 -19.65 -18.59
C GLN A 106 -1.17 -19.04 -17.84
N MET A 107 0.04 -19.24 -18.36
CA MET A 107 1.26 -18.66 -17.79
C MET A 107 1.25 -17.13 -17.84
N LEU A 108 0.74 -16.56 -18.93
CA LEU A 108 0.63 -15.11 -19.13
C LEU A 108 -0.35 -14.49 -18.13
N VAL A 109 -1.48 -15.16 -17.86
CA VAL A 109 -2.42 -14.76 -16.80
C VAL A 109 -1.75 -14.81 -15.42
N GLN A 110 -0.98 -15.85 -15.13
CA GLN A 110 -0.25 -15.96 -13.85
C GLN A 110 0.81 -14.86 -13.73
N MET A 111 1.53 -14.55 -14.81
CA MET A 111 2.56 -13.52 -14.82
C MET A 111 1.96 -12.14 -14.56
N ASN A 112 0.83 -11.81 -15.19
CA ASN A 112 0.11 -10.56 -14.94
C ASN A 112 -0.36 -10.45 -13.47
N GLN A 113 -0.88 -11.53 -12.90
CA GLN A 113 -1.28 -11.55 -11.49
C GLN A 113 -0.09 -11.34 -10.53
N LEU A 114 1.09 -11.86 -10.88
CA LEU A 114 2.31 -11.64 -10.11
C LEU A 114 2.80 -10.21 -10.26
N GLU A 115 2.78 -9.64 -11.47
CA GLU A 115 3.15 -8.25 -11.72
C GLU A 115 2.25 -7.26 -10.97
N GLU A 116 0.93 -7.50 -10.92
CA GLU A 116 0.01 -6.71 -10.11
C GLU A 116 0.32 -6.80 -8.61
N LYS A 117 0.64 -7.99 -8.11
CA LYS A 117 1.05 -8.18 -6.72
C LYS A 117 2.37 -7.48 -6.43
N GLU A 118 3.34 -7.54 -7.34
CA GLU A 118 4.63 -6.85 -7.21
C GLU A 118 4.42 -5.34 -7.14
N LYS A 119 3.63 -4.76 -8.06
CA LYS A 119 3.27 -3.33 -8.04
C LYS A 119 2.59 -2.95 -6.72
N SER A 120 1.63 -3.75 -6.26
CA SER A 120 0.95 -3.50 -4.98
C SER A 120 1.92 -3.54 -3.79
N CYS A 121 2.86 -4.49 -3.78
CA CYS A 121 3.90 -4.58 -2.76
C CYS A 121 4.86 -3.38 -2.82
N GLN A 122 5.24 -2.93 -4.02
CA GLN A 122 6.11 -1.77 -4.21
C GLN A 122 5.42 -0.48 -3.75
N GLU A 123 4.15 -0.28 -4.12
CA GLU A 123 3.35 0.86 -3.64
C GLU A 123 3.20 0.85 -2.11
N LEU A 124 3.06 -0.34 -1.50
CA LEU A 124 3.08 -0.49 -0.06
C LEU A 124 4.45 -0.09 0.53
N LEU A 125 5.56 -0.53 -0.06
CA LEU A 125 6.90 -0.16 0.40
C LEU A 125 7.18 1.34 0.28
N GLU A 126 6.78 1.97 -0.81
CA GLU A 126 6.92 3.42 -1.00
C GLU A 126 6.01 4.21 -0.04
N ARG A 127 4.84 3.68 0.30
CA ARG A 127 3.91 4.29 1.26
C ARG A 127 4.37 4.11 2.70
N TYR A 128 5.06 3.02 3.00
CA TYR A 128 5.64 2.72 4.30
C TYR A 128 7.16 2.76 4.16
N ASP A 129 7.72 3.95 3.97
CA ASP A 129 9.18 4.11 4.11
C ASP A 129 9.53 3.80 5.56
N PHE A 130 10.07 2.59 5.79
CA PHE A 130 10.44 2.11 7.12
C PHE A 130 11.76 2.74 7.60
N SER A 131 12.35 3.64 6.83
CA SER A 131 13.56 4.38 7.19
C SER A 131 13.19 5.47 8.20
N GLU A 132 12.98 5.08 9.46
CA GLU A 132 12.60 5.98 10.56
C GLU A 132 13.81 6.76 11.14
N TRP A 133 14.97 6.74 10.47
CA TRP A 133 16.19 7.40 10.92
C TRP A 133 16.71 8.46 9.96
N GLU A 134 17.31 9.49 10.54
CA GLU A 134 18.08 10.52 9.85
C GLU A 134 19.53 10.51 10.35
N ILE A 135 20.50 10.66 9.43
CA ILE A 135 21.91 10.77 9.80
C ILE A 135 22.19 12.24 10.14
N THR A 136 22.61 12.49 11.37
CA THR A 136 22.97 13.84 11.84
C THR A 136 24.46 14.08 11.84
N GLU A 137 25.26 13.04 12.08
CA GLU A 137 26.71 13.09 12.01
C GLU A 137 27.27 11.86 11.31
N TRP A 138 28.20 12.07 10.38
CA TRP A 138 28.96 11.00 9.75
C TRP A 138 30.42 11.41 9.66
N SER A 139 31.24 10.88 10.57
CA SER A 139 32.67 11.21 10.70
C SER A 139 33.53 9.95 10.71
N GLU A 140 34.84 10.14 10.52
CA GLU A 140 35.79 9.02 10.57
C GLU A 140 35.72 8.26 11.89
N GLN A 141 35.33 8.88 13.00
CA GLN A 141 35.35 8.26 14.32
C GLN A 141 33.97 7.77 14.77
N GLN A 142 32.89 8.40 14.30
CA GLN A 142 31.55 8.07 14.75
C GLN A 142 30.49 8.39 13.69
N ALA A 143 29.35 7.72 13.80
CA ALA A 143 28.12 8.05 13.11
C ALA A 143 26.99 8.21 14.11
N VAL A 144 26.14 9.21 13.91
CA VAL A 144 25.00 9.51 14.77
C VAL A 144 23.73 9.44 13.93
N PHE A 145 22.79 8.62 14.39
CA PHE A 145 21.50 8.39 13.76
C PHE A 145 20.39 8.81 14.72
N ASN A 146 19.47 9.63 14.26
CA ASN A 146 18.33 10.08 15.05
C ASN A 146 17.06 9.37 14.60
N PHE A 147 16.25 8.95 15.56
CA PHE A 147 14.95 8.30 15.37
C PHE A 147 13.86 9.13 16.04
N LEU A 148 12.61 8.99 15.56
CA LEU A 148 11.42 9.63 16.15
C LEU A 148 11.54 11.15 16.29
N TYR A 149 11.96 11.85 15.23
CA TYR A 149 12.13 13.31 15.25
C TYR A 149 13.06 13.77 16.39
N ASP A 150 14.28 13.21 16.42
CA ASP A 150 15.34 13.52 17.40
C ASP A 150 15.05 13.09 18.85
N ALA A 151 14.00 12.32 19.11
CA ALA A 151 13.68 11.86 20.46
C ALA A 151 14.58 10.70 20.94
N THR A 152 15.15 9.93 20.01
CA THR A 152 16.07 8.83 20.31
C THR A 152 17.28 8.94 19.39
N GLU A 153 18.48 8.86 19.96
CA GLU A 153 19.73 8.90 19.22
C GLU A 153 20.47 7.57 19.34
N LEU A 154 21.08 7.14 18.23
CA LEU A 154 22.00 6.02 18.15
C LEU A 154 23.37 6.54 17.76
N THR A 155 24.32 6.43 18.69
CA THR A 155 25.73 6.75 18.46
C THR A 155 26.50 5.48 18.15
N VAL A 156 27.12 5.42 16.98
CA VAL A 156 27.98 4.33 16.53
C VAL A 156 29.42 4.82 16.51
N VAL A 157 30.30 4.23 17.32
CA VAL A 157 31.73 4.59 17.36
C VAL A 157 32.52 3.57 16.57
N PHE A 158 33.30 4.04 15.59
CA PHE A 158 34.11 3.20 14.73
C PHE A 158 35.49 2.91 15.32
N GLY A 159 36.03 1.74 14.99
CA GLY A 159 37.42 1.39 15.28
C GLY A 159 38.42 2.24 14.48
N PRO A 160 39.72 2.15 14.81
CA PRO A 160 40.75 2.89 14.09
C PRO A 160 40.69 2.58 12.59
N PRO A 161 40.97 3.57 11.72
CA PRO A 161 40.97 3.37 10.27
C PRO A 161 42.00 2.29 9.90
N ILE A 162 41.65 1.48 8.91
CA ILE A 162 42.57 0.49 8.34
C ILE A 162 43.52 1.25 7.39
N ASP A 163 44.83 0.98 7.46
CA ASP A 163 45.84 1.70 6.69
C ASP A 163 45.52 1.64 5.17
N GLY A 164 45.31 2.80 4.55
CA GLY A 164 45.00 2.94 3.13
C GLY A 164 43.51 2.90 2.76
N ASP A 165 42.60 2.81 3.74
CA ASP A 165 41.15 2.81 3.51
C ASP A 165 40.59 4.23 3.29
N ILE A 166 39.66 4.35 2.35
CA ILE A 166 38.89 5.57 2.11
C ILE A 166 37.62 5.47 2.94
N PHE A 167 37.38 6.48 3.78
CA PHE A 167 36.28 6.49 4.73
C PHE A 167 34.93 6.13 4.08
N GLY A 168 34.33 5.02 4.53
CA GLY A 168 33.01 4.55 4.10
C GLY A 168 33.02 3.55 2.94
N GLU A 169 34.19 3.17 2.40
CA GLU A 169 34.28 2.18 1.33
C GLU A 169 34.44 0.74 1.85
N ASP A 170 35.16 0.52 2.97
CA ASP A 170 35.34 -0.83 3.51
C ASP A 170 34.24 -1.24 4.53
N PRO A 171 33.35 -2.20 4.19
CA PRO A 171 32.34 -2.72 5.10
C PRO A 171 32.92 -3.57 6.24
N SER A 172 34.22 -3.92 6.20
CA SER A 172 34.90 -4.74 7.21
C SER A 172 35.27 -3.95 8.47
N ARG A 173 35.13 -2.63 8.45
CA ARG A 173 35.48 -1.75 9.58
C ARG A 173 34.75 -2.14 10.86
N LYS A 174 35.49 -2.26 11.96
CA LYS A 174 34.95 -2.67 13.26
C LYS A 174 34.18 -1.54 13.94
N ILE A 175 33.11 -1.90 14.64
CA ILE A 175 32.38 -1.00 15.53
C ILE A 175 32.83 -1.27 16.97
N VAL A 176 33.22 -0.21 17.69
CA VAL A 176 33.72 -0.27 19.06
C VAL A 176 32.59 -0.18 20.07
N SER A 177 31.60 0.69 19.81
CA SER A 177 30.42 0.82 20.65
C SER A 177 29.20 1.26 19.85
N LEU A 178 28.04 0.76 20.27
CA LEU A 178 26.72 1.25 19.90
C LEU A 178 26.01 1.68 21.17
N ASN A 179 25.63 2.95 21.24
CA ASN A 179 24.93 3.53 22.39
C ASN A 179 23.61 4.13 21.91
N PHE A 180 22.54 3.90 22.69
CA PHE A 180 21.24 4.52 22.45
C PHE A 180 20.94 5.49 23.58
N GLU A 181 20.58 6.72 23.23
CA GLU A 181 20.21 7.77 24.17
C GLU A 181 18.80 8.28 23.90
N SER A 182 18.10 8.65 24.98
CA SER A 182 16.74 9.17 24.96
C SER A 182 16.78 10.66 25.30
N PHE A 183 16.18 11.48 24.44
CA PHE A 183 16.05 12.93 24.65
C PHE A 183 14.62 13.39 24.94
N LEU A 184 13.68 12.45 25.09
CA LEU A 184 12.31 12.79 25.47
C LEU A 184 12.24 13.28 26.92
N ASP A 185 11.58 14.42 27.11
CA ASP A 185 11.24 14.96 28.44
C ASP A 185 9.98 14.25 28.97
N GLU A 186 10.16 13.23 29.81
CA GLU A 186 9.04 12.42 30.36
C GLU A 186 7.98 13.26 31.12
N GLU A 187 8.35 14.42 31.67
CA GLU A 187 7.41 15.27 32.41
C GLU A 187 6.52 16.11 31.50
N LYS A 188 7.02 16.46 30.30
CA LYS A 188 6.30 17.31 29.34
C LYS A 188 5.67 16.54 28.19
N ALA A 189 6.17 15.33 27.90
CA ALA A 189 5.71 14.55 26.76
C ALA A 189 4.32 13.92 26.99
N PRO A 190 3.54 13.72 25.92
CA PRO A 190 2.31 12.95 26.01
C PRO A 190 2.55 11.53 26.54
N PRO A 191 1.61 10.94 27.30
CA PRO A 191 1.74 9.57 27.79
C PRO A 191 1.92 8.54 26.66
N SER A 192 1.33 8.79 25.48
CA SER A 192 1.53 8.00 24.27
C SER A 192 3.01 7.95 23.87
N SER A 193 3.66 9.12 23.79
CA SER A 193 5.09 9.24 23.43
C SER A 193 6.00 8.57 24.46
N CYS A 194 5.72 8.75 25.76
CA CYS A 194 6.47 8.11 26.83
C CYS A 194 6.37 6.57 26.75
N LEU A 195 5.18 6.04 26.46
CA LEU A 195 4.98 4.61 26.24
C LEU A 195 5.78 4.10 25.04
N VAL A 196 5.69 4.78 23.89
CA VAL A 196 6.41 4.41 22.67
C VAL A 196 7.91 4.30 22.94
N GLN A 197 8.48 5.32 23.58
CA GLN A 197 9.90 5.34 23.87
C GLN A 197 10.29 4.22 24.84
N ARG A 198 9.53 3.99 25.91
CA ARG A 198 9.81 2.90 26.86
C ARG A 198 9.77 1.53 26.20
N LEU A 199 8.85 1.29 25.25
CA LEU A 199 8.80 0.04 24.50
C LEU A 199 10.03 -0.13 23.58
N ILE A 200 10.50 0.96 22.96
CA ILE A 200 11.73 0.94 22.14
C ILE A 200 12.96 0.64 23.01
N PHE A 201 13.10 1.29 24.17
CA PHE A 201 14.22 1.00 25.07
C PHE A 201 14.13 -0.39 25.68
N GLN A 202 12.93 -0.89 25.98
CA GLN A 202 12.74 -2.29 26.37
C GLN A 202 13.23 -3.26 25.28
N PHE A 203 13.00 -2.95 24.00
CA PHE A 203 13.56 -3.73 22.89
C PHE A 203 15.09 -3.68 22.90
N ILE A 204 15.65 -2.48 22.96
CA ILE A 204 17.10 -2.25 22.94
C ILE A 204 17.78 -3.03 24.08
N GLU A 205 17.26 -2.95 25.29
CA GLU A 205 17.77 -3.68 26.45
C GLU A 205 17.60 -5.20 26.30
N SER A 206 16.48 -5.67 25.72
CA SER A 206 16.21 -7.10 25.54
C SER A 206 17.18 -7.78 24.56
N GLN A 207 17.74 -7.01 23.62
CA GLN A 207 18.67 -7.54 22.61
C GLN A 207 20.08 -7.79 23.17
N GLY A 208 20.38 -7.33 24.39
CA GLY A 208 21.66 -7.55 25.07
C GLY A 208 22.80 -6.73 24.46
N CYS A 209 23.97 -7.34 24.28
CA CYS A 209 25.15 -6.67 23.75
C CYS A 209 25.04 -6.43 22.23
N TRP A 210 24.52 -5.26 21.84
CA TRP A 210 24.48 -4.81 20.43
C TRP A 210 25.83 -4.87 19.72
N GLN A 211 26.92 -4.68 20.47
CA GLN A 211 28.30 -4.79 19.99
C GLN A 211 28.64 -6.18 19.43
N GLU A 212 28.09 -7.24 20.02
CA GLU A 212 28.31 -8.61 19.54
C GLU A 212 27.55 -8.88 18.25
N LYS A 213 26.35 -8.31 18.12
CA LYS A 213 25.50 -8.41 16.92
C LYS A 213 26.00 -7.55 15.77
N CYS A 214 26.59 -6.41 16.08
CA CYS A 214 27.09 -5.43 15.12
C CYS A 214 28.60 -5.24 15.31
N SER A 215 29.36 -6.27 14.99
CA SER A 215 30.83 -6.23 15.15
C SER A 215 31.52 -5.42 14.05
N THR A 216 30.89 -5.28 12.89
CA THR A 216 31.41 -4.57 11.71
C THR A 216 30.36 -3.70 11.04
N LEU A 217 30.81 -2.72 10.26
CA LEU A 217 29.97 -1.80 9.50
C LEU A 217 29.01 -2.52 8.54
N TYR A 218 29.39 -3.69 8.02
CA TYR A 218 28.53 -4.56 7.21
C TYR A 218 27.18 -4.88 7.87
N TYR A 219 27.14 -5.07 9.19
CA TYR A 219 25.93 -5.40 9.93
C TYR A 219 25.13 -4.16 10.37
N LEU A 220 25.68 -2.96 10.21
CA LEU A 220 25.01 -1.72 10.65
C LEU A 220 23.68 -1.49 9.92
N PRO A 221 23.56 -1.65 8.59
CA PRO A 221 22.26 -1.50 7.91
C PRO A 221 21.19 -2.45 8.44
N GLN A 222 21.57 -3.68 8.81
CA GLN A 222 20.63 -4.66 9.37
C GLN A 222 20.15 -4.23 10.76
N VAL A 223 21.05 -3.75 11.62
CA VAL A 223 20.68 -3.21 12.94
C VAL A 223 19.78 -1.99 12.81
N LEU A 224 20.11 -1.06 11.92
CA LEU A 224 19.27 0.10 11.64
C LEU A 224 17.88 -0.33 11.18
N HIS A 225 17.80 -1.32 10.29
CA HIS A 225 16.52 -1.85 9.82
C HIS A 225 15.69 -2.47 10.97
N ASP A 226 16.30 -3.32 11.80
CA ASP A 226 15.63 -3.99 12.91
C ASP A 226 15.08 -2.99 13.93
N VAL A 227 15.89 -1.98 14.27
CA VAL A 227 15.47 -0.89 15.17
C VAL A 227 14.36 -0.06 14.52
N SER A 228 14.50 0.30 13.24
CA SER A 228 13.48 1.09 12.53
C SER A 228 12.14 0.39 12.46
N LEU A 229 12.13 -0.93 12.29
CA LEU A 229 10.92 -1.72 12.27
C LEU A 229 10.18 -1.65 13.61
N VAL A 230 10.91 -1.73 14.73
CA VAL A 230 10.33 -1.61 16.07
C VAL A 230 9.85 -0.19 16.33
N VAL A 231 10.66 0.81 15.96
CA VAL A 231 10.33 2.23 16.08
C VAL A 231 9.05 2.55 15.31
N SER A 232 8.95 2.14 14.05
CA SER A 232 7.77 2.28 13.20
C SER A 232 6.51 1.69 13.84
N ARG A 233 6.60 0.45 14.34
CA ARG A 233 5.47 -0.23 15.00
C ARG A 233 5.04 0.47 16.28
N CYS A 234 5.99 0.92 17.08
CA CYS A 234 5.70 1.64 18.32
C CYS A 234 5.13 3.04 18.01
N LYS A 235 5.63 3.75 17.00
CA LYS A 235 5.06 5.02 16.54
C LYS A 235 3.59 4.89 16.16
N VAL A 236 3.25 3.86 15.36
CA VAL A 236 1.85 3.55 15.01
C VAL A 236 1.02 3.29 16.25
N LEU A 237 1.53 2.54 17.23
CA LEU A 237 0.84 2.33 18.51
C LEU A 237 0.60 3.66 19.25
N GLY A 238 1.57 4.57 19.29
CA GLY A 238 1.41 5.90 19.86
C GLY A 238 0.25 6.67 19.22
N GLU A 239 0.20 6.67 17.88
CA GLU A 239 -0.90 7.27 17.12
C GLU A 239 -2.26 6.57 17.36
N GLU A 240 -2.26 5.26 17.61
CA GLU A 240 -3.46 4.52 17.99
C GLU A 240 -4.00 4.98 19.34
N ILE A 241 -3.12 5.17 20.34
CA ILE A 241 -3.49 5.66 21.67
C ILE A 241 -4.07 7.07 21.59
N GLU A 242 -3.39 7.99 20.89
CA GLU A 242 -3.87 9.36 20.72
C GLU A 242 -5.23 9.41 20.01
N PHE A 243 -5.42 8.53 19.02
CA PHE A 243 -6.72 8.39 18.36
C PHE A 243 -7.79 7.90 19.33
N LEU A 244 -7.50 6.92 20.19
CA LEU A 244 -8.46 6.42 21.17
C LEU A 244 -8.76 7.45 22.27
N GLU A 245 -7.79 8.24 22.69
CA GLU A 245 -8.03 9.36 23.61
C GLU A 245 -8.96 10.41 22.99
N ARG A 246 -8.77 10.72 21.71
CA ARG A 246 -9.54 11.76 21.01
C ARG A 246 -10.90 11.30 20.50
N TRP A 247 -11.01 10.05 20.06
CA TRP A 247 -12.18 9.51 19.35
C TRP A 247 -12.79 8.27 20.03
N GLY A 248 -12.26 7.85 21.18
CA GLY A 248 -12.72 6.68 21.93
C GLY A 248 -14.21 6.68 22.26
N GLY A 249 -14.80 7.86 22.48
CA GLY A 249 -16.23 7.99 22.76
C GLY A 249 -17.13 7.38 21.68
N LYS A 250 -16.69 7.33 20.42
CA LYS A 250 -17.43 6.65 19.33
C LYS A 250 -17.55 5.14 19.54
N PHE A 251 -16.68 4.55 20.35
CA PHE A 251 -16.57 3.13 20.64
C PHE A 251 -17.08 2.77 22.03
N ASN A 252 -17.82 3.66 22.71
CA ASN A 252 -18.19 3.52 24.13
C ASN A 252 -16.97 3.42 25.06
N LEU A 253 -15.80 3.90 24.62
CA LEU A 253 -14.60 4.02 25.43
C LEU A 253 -14.64 5.38 26.14
N LEU A 254 -14.81 5.36 27.46
CA LEU A 254 -14.91 6.55 28.28
C LEU A 254 -13.54 7.16 28.59
N LYS A 255 -12.54 6.31 28.83
CA LYS A 255 -11.23 6.74 29.28
C LYS A 255 -10.15 5.79 28.77
N THR A 256 -9.05 6.38 28.33
CA THR A 256 -7.78 5.70 28.07
C THR A 256 -6.79 6.23 29.10
N GLU A 257 -6.09 5.34 29.79
CA GLU A 257 -4.98 5.71 30.65
C GLU A 257 -3.76 4.86 30.27
N VAL A 258 -2.60 5.51 30.24
CA VAL A 258 -1.32 4.85 29.99
C VAL A 258 -0.51 4.93 31.28
N ASN A 259 -0.05 3.78 31.77
CA ASN A 259 0.80 3.68 32.94
C ASN A 259 1.95 2.73 32.65
N ASP A 260 3.15 3.28 32.48
CA ASP A 260 4.33 2.57 32.01
C ASP A 260 4.07 1.82 30.69
N THR A 261 4.08 0.48 30.70
CA THR A 261 3.78 -0.39 29.56
C THR A 261 2.34 -0.91 29.57
N LYS A 262 1.49 -0.41 30.48
CA LYS A 262 0.12 -0.85 30.67
C LYS A 262 -0.85 0.19 30.10
N VAL A 263 -1.74 -0.25 29.23
CA VAL A 263 -2.80 0.59 28.68
C VAL A 263 -4.13 0.14 29.26
N LYS A 264 -4.79 1.05 29.97
CA LYS A 264 -6.11 0.84 30.54
C LYS A 264 -7.18 1.49 29.69
N LEU A 265 -8.22 0.73 29.38
CA LEU A 265 -9.33 1.13 28.54
C LEU A 265 -10.63 0.92 29.31
N LEU A 266 -11.28 2.01 29.72
CA LEU A 266 -12.54 1.96 30.45
C LEU A 266 -13.71 2.04 29.47
N PHE A 267 -14.42 0.93 29.31
CA PHE A 267 -15.62 0.85 28.50
C PHE A 267 -16.88 1.05 29.35
N SER A 268 -17.85 1.77 28.81
CA SER A 268 -19.16 1.92 29.44
C SER A 268 -20.24 2.16 28.39
N ALA A 269 -21.21 1.27 28.34
CA ALA A 269 -22.39 1.39 27.49
C ALA A 269 -23.64 1.14 28.33
N SER A 270 -24.50 2.15 28.44
CA SER A 270 -25.77 2.01 29.16
C SER A 270 -26.75 1.09 28.43
N ALA A 271 -26.73 1.11 27.09
CA ALA A 271 -27.56 0.28 26.23
C ALA A 271 -27.34 -1.22 26.50
N ALA A 272 -26.08 -1.66 26.42
CA ALA A 272 -25.67 -3.03 26.75
C ALA A 272 -25.61 -3.33 28.27
N PHE A 273 -26.00 -2.39 29.13
CA PHE A 273 -25.88 -2.47 30.60
C PHE A 273 -24.50 -2.99 31.07
N ALA A 274 -23.44 -2.42 30.49
CA ALA A 274 -22.08 -2.91 30.66
C ALA A 274 -21.10 -1.80 31.05
N LYS A 275 -20.23 -2.10 32.02
CA LYS A 275 -19.08 -1.27 32.38
C LYS A 275 -17.93 -2.15 32.86
N PHE A 276 -16.78 -2.04 32.22
CA PHE A 276 -15.58 -2.81 32.58
C PHE A 276 -14.32 -2.04 32.14
N GLU A 277 -13.21 -2.30 32.84
CA GLU A 277 -11.89 -1.78 32.51
C GLU A 277 -11.04 -2.93 31.96
N LEU A 278 -10.48 -2.73 30.77
CA LEU A 278 -9.53 -3.63 30.13
C LEU A 278 -8.13 -3.08 30.31
N THR A 279 -7.24 -3.84 30.95
CA THR A 279 -5.81 -3.53 31.04
C THR A 279 -5.06 -4.41 30.06
N LEU A 280 -4.33 -3.79 29.14
CA LEU A 280 -3.45 -4.44 28.17
C LEU A 280 -2.00 -4.25 28.59
N PHE A 281 -1.21 -5.31 28.59
CA PHE A 281 0.22 -5.27 28.87
C PHE A 281 0.97 -5.27 27.56
N LEU A 282 1.56 -4.13 27.21
CA LEU A 282 2.27 -3.95 25.95
C LEU A 282 3.74 -4.33 26.11
N SER A 283 4.35 -4.72 24.99
CA SER A 283 5.78 -4.99 24.87
C SER A 283 6.28 -4.54 23.51
N ALA A 284 7.60 -4.47 23.35
CA ALA A 284 8.27 -4.19 22.08
C ALA A 284 7.81 -5.07 20.90
N ASN A 285 7.27 -6.25 21.19
CA ASN A 285 6.81 -7.20 20.17
C ASN A 285 5.42 -6.85 19.61
N TYR A 286 4.79 -5.77 20.07
CA TYR A 286 3.54 -5.30 19.50
C TYR A 286 3.74 -4.87 18.03
N PRO A 287 2.78 -5.16 17.11
CA PRO A 287 1.54 -5.92 17.31
C PRO A 287 1.69 -7.42 17.02
N SER A 288 2.90 -7.94 16.84
CA SER A 288 3.18 -9.30 16.33
C SER A 288 2.95 -10.42 17.34
N ALA A 289 2.86 -10.13 18.63
CA ALA A 289 2.61 -11.10 19.69
C ALA A 289 1.20 -10.96 20.29
N SER A 290 0.69 -12.06 20.84
CA SER A 290 -0.54 -12.01 21.65
C SER A 290 -0.35 -11.10 22.85
N LEU A 291 -1.35 -10.28 23.14
CA LEU A 291 -1.31 -9.30 24.22
C LEU A 291 -1.81 -9.95 25.52
N PRO A 292 -0.97 -10.02 26.57
CA PRO A 292 -1.48 -10.31 27.91
C PRO A 292 -2.45 -9.20 28.30
N PHE A 293 -3.54 -9.58 28.97
CA PHE A 293 -4.57 -8.66 29.38
C PHE A 293 -5.18 -9.05 30.73
N ALA A 294 -5.86 -8.10 31.36
CA ALA A 294 -6.66 -8.31 32.55
C ALA A 294 -7.96 -7.51 32.43
N VAL A 295 -9.08 -8.09 32.88
CA VAL A 295 -10.39 -7.43 32.84
C VAL A 295 -10.89 -7.18 34.26
N GLN A 296 -11.20 -5.93 34.56
CA GLN A 296 -11.89 -5.55 35.78
C GLN A 296 -13.35 -5.21 35.47
N LYS A 297 -14.25 -6.10 35.88
CA LYS A 297 -15.69 -5.94 35.69
C LYS A 297 -16.29 -5.01 36.74
N HIS A 298 -17.14 -4.08 36.31
CA HIS A 298 -17.90 -3.20 37.21
C HIS A 298 -19.41 -3.44 37.12
N ILE A 299 -19.97 -3.53 35.90
CA ILE A 299 -21.41 -3.68 35.62
C ILE A 299 -21.59 -4.59 34.40
N GLY A 300 -22.63 -5.42 34.39
CA GLY A 300 -22.99 -6.30 33.27
C GLY A 300 -22.48 -7.73 33.46
N ASN A 301 -22.37 -8.49 32.36
CA ASN A 301 -21.85 -9.87 32.38
C ASN A 301 -20.47 -10.05 31.74
N ILE A 302 -20.02 -9.08 30.96
CA ILE A 302 -18.74 -9.13 30.24
C ILE A 302 -17.57 -9.29 31.23
N GLY A 303 -16.80 -10.35 31.03
CA GLY A 303 -15.61 -10.71 31.79
C GLY A 303 -14.44 -11.07 30.88
N GLU A 304 -13.54 -11.89 31.41
CA GLU A 304 -12.30 -12.26 30.75
C GLU A 304 -12.52 -13.19 29.54
N GLU A 305 -13.50 -14.08 29.62
CA GLU A 305 -13.81 -15.05 28.55
C GLU A 305 -14.29 -14.37 27.27
N GLU A 306 -15.23 -13.41 27.37
CA GLU A 306 -15.75 -12.70 26.20
C GLU A 306 -14.69 -11.82 25.55
N VAL A 307 -13.84 -11.18 26.36
CA VAL A 307 -12.73 -10.36 25.88
C VAL A 307 -11.65 -11.23 25.23
N SER A 308 -11.31 -12.37 25.85
CA SER A 308 -10.37 -13.35 25.30
C SER A 308 -10.80 -13.85 23.91
N ALA A 309 -12.09 -14.13 23.74
CA ALA A 309 -12.64 -14.57 22.46
C ALA A 309 -12.42 -13.52 21.36
N ILE A 310 -12.58 -12.23 21.68
CA ILE A 310 -12.35 -11.14 20.72
C ILE A 310 -10.86 -10.99 20.39
N LEU A 311 -9.98 -10.97 21.40
CA LEU A 311 -8.55 -10.81 21.16
C LEU A 311 -7.98 -11.95 20.32
N SER A 312 -8.53 -13.16 20.45
CA SER A 312 -8.14 -14.34 19.68
C SER A 312 -8.61 -14.28 18.23
N GLU A 313 -9.72 -13.59 17.95
CA GLU A 313 -10.25 -13.50 16.58
C GLU A 313 -9.65 -12.33 15.79
N VAL A 314 -9.29 -11.24 16.46
CA VAL A 314 -8.68 -10.09 15.77
C VAL A 314 -7.28 -10.47 15.30
N PRO A 315 -6.97 -10.40 13.99
CA PRO A 315 -5.64 -10.73 13.50
C PRO A 315 -4.60 -9.71 13.99
N VAL A 316 -3.46 -10.20 14.45
CA VAL A 316 -2.28 -9.38 14.74
C VAL A 316 -1.85 -8.59 13.50
N GLY A 317 -1.36 -7.36 13.69
CA GLY A 317 -0.88 -6.52 12.58
C GLY A 317 -1.22 -5.05 12.71
N TYR A 318 -1.16 -4.32 11.59
CA TYR A 318 -1.36 -2.87 11.57
C TYR A 318 -2.69 -2.45 12.21
N HIS A 319 -2.66 -1.39 13.03
CA HIS A 319 -3.80 -0.91 13.81
C HIS A 319 -4.49 -1.96 14.70
N TYR A 320 -3.72 -2.82 15.36
CA TYR A 320 -4.27 -3.92 16.16
C TYR A 320 -5.15 -3.43 17.30
N LEU A 321 -4.70 -2.44 18.07
CA LEU A 321 -5.43 -1.90 19.21
C LEU A 321 -6.75 -1.26 18.78
N ARG A 322 -6.74 -0.45 17.71
CA ARG A 322 -7.97 0.15 17.15
C ARG A 322 -8.96 -0.92 16.69
N ARG A 323 -8.47 -2.00 16.08
CA ARG A 323 -9.31 -3.13 15.64
C ARG A 323 -9.91 -3.87 16.84
N ILE A 324 -9.13 -4.14 17.89
CA ILE A 324 -9.65 -4.71 19.15
C ILE A 324 -10.77 -3.84 19.72
N VAL A 325 -10.53 -2.54 19.89
CA VAL A 325 -11.53 -1.61 20.44
C VAL A 325 -12.80 -1.58 19.58
N SER A 326 -12.63 -1.58 18.26
CA SER A 326 -13.75 -1.62 17.32
C SER A 326 -14.56 -2.92 17.43
N SER A 327 -13.89 -4.07 17.54
CA SER A 327 -14.54 -5.38 17.71
C SER A 327 -15.27 -5.49 19.06
N ILE A 328 -14.67 -5.01 20.15
CA ILE A 328 -15.32 -4.91 21.46
C ILE A 328 -16.58 -4.07 21.37
N HIS A 329 -16.48 -2.89 20.75
CA HIS A 329 -17.63 -2.01 20.56
C HIS A 329 -18.76 -2.70 19.79
N GLN A 330 -18.44 -3.34 18.66
CA GLN A 330 -19.43 -3.94 17.77
C GLN A 330 -20.13 -5.16 18.36
N ARG A 331 -19.43 -5.96 19.17
CA ARG A 331 -19.94 -7.27 19.61
C ARG A 331 -20.40 -7.31 21.06
N LEU A 332 -19.78 -6.51 21.93
CA LEU A 332 -20.07 -6.55 23.37
C LEU A 332 -20.88 -5.34 23.82
N LEU A 333 -20.77 -4.21 23.12
CA LEU A 333 -21.32 -2.93 23.57
C LEU A 333 -22.41 -2.36 22.65
N ARG A 334 -22.59 -2.94 21.46
CA ARG A 334 -23.71 -2.65 20.58
C ARG A 334 -24.86 -3.58 20.96
N ASP A 335 -26.06 -3.02 21.12
CA ASP A 335 -27.26 -3.83 21.35
C ASP A 335 -27.46 -4.84 20.19
N PRO A 336 -28.09 -6.00 20.45
CA PRO A 336 -28.59 -6.91 19.41
C PRO A 336 -29.50 -6.23 18.38
#